data_AF-A0AAJ5I1H5-F1
#
_entry.id   AF-A0AAJ5I1H5-F1
#
_cell.length_a   1.000
_cell.length_b   1.000
_cell.length_c   1.000
_cell.angle_alpha   90.00
_cell.angle_beta   90.00
_cell.angle_gamma   90.00
#
_symmetry.space_group_name_H-M   'P 1'
#
loop_
_entity.id
_entity.type
_entity.pdbx_description
1 polymer ?
#
loop_
_entity_poly.entity_id
_entity_poly.type
_entity_poly.pdbx_seq_one_letter_code
_entity_poly.pdbx_strand_id
1 'polypeptide(L)'
;MVLQKALQSSKNLGDLTQAWIREITARTKAENVVSTVKLTVGDTASLVAPAALVAEVILKTGLADEKTPLRVLLVGRDPMIRLDHSVWASLAGEMLGRPGEVEIFLTQAEQAITSMYPVAQALRLPHCGVMLNEEILAADRPEIDLAIWVHPAAEVDSPDEQNYLQIAVHLQKKAVPVAACVFNETDLHGQNIILSSSGLRLVPLGEGLRRGSKAINRFGISSRNVGLEGGWGAVLCHLTDSEVRRADNEVALVKAALSLLRLEGGIASSWALGQRINGVAFNRIIPIGLLGNMAVEPTTGHLLAHDDESNRLAILGHLWNEKRKAMPSGGEELLIWAAGVKLSFGQALPKETEKRKSAISALEHAFDQGALDAGIALARGYEATGHEESREKALQLYRRIDTAHPLSAYALAHGAVSSGEQATALRCFGAAAEAGYPLAMSDLAVFVQQMNIQEIDPWALLAQAAQLGDPDANVYLAERELKAERLQPSLEYLRQAWQIGHKEALNFAFNLATFMQGQKLGNRHKLKQELRDIENQAKKVGVTLTYGGV
;
A
#
# COMPACT_ATOMS: atom_id res chain seq x y z
N MET A 1 -20.40 5.50 35.97
CA MET A 1 -20.28 6.96 35.78
C MET A 1 -18.86 7.42 35.41
N VAL A 2 -17.79 6.95 36.05
CA VAL A 2 -16.41 7.42 35.75
C VAL A 2 -15.98 7.10 34.32
N LEU A 3 -16.11 5.83 33.89
CA LEU A 3 -15.73 5.41 32.53
C LEU A 3 -16.63 6.04 31.44
N GLN A 4 -17.92 6.22 31.72
CA GLN A 4 -18.83 6.92 30.81
C GLN A 4 -18.39 8.37 30.55
N LYS A 5 -18.09 9.11 31.62
CA LYS A 5 -17.56 10.47 31.50
C LYS A 5 -16.20 10.50 30.81
N ALA A 6 -15.35 9.51 31.06
CA ALA A 6 -14.07 9.36 30.39
C ALA A 6 -14.24 9.12 28.89
N LEU A 7 -15.11 8.19 28.47
CA LEU A 7 -15.41 7.95 27.06
C LEU A 7 -15.87 9.24 26.38
N GLN A 8 -16.76 10.02 27.00
CA GLN A 8 -17.25 11.27 26.39
C GLN A 8 -16.18 12.36 26.29
N SER A 9 -15.30 12.49 27.29
CA SER A 9 -14.36 13.62 27.41
C SER A 9 -12.96 13.38 26.84
N SER A 10 -12.54 12.13 26.68
CA SER A 10 -11.22 11.75 26.17
C SER A 10 -11.05 12.11 24.69
N LYS A 11 -9.90 12.69 24.34
CA LYS A 11 -9.58 13.09 22.95
C LYS A 11 -8.98 11.96 22.13
N ASN A 12 -8.38 10.98 22.79
CA ASN A 12 -7.68 9.84 22.20
C ASN A 12 -7.70 8.66 23.17
N LEU A 13 -7.21 7.49 22.72
CA LEU A 13 -7.16 6.29 23.55
C LEU A 13 -6.25 6.45 24.78
N GLY A 14 -5.13 7.17 24.68
CA GLY A 14 -4.24 7.41 25.81
C GLY A 14 -4.93 8.12 26.98
N ASP A 15 -5.73 9.14 26.70
CA ASP A 15 -6.54 9.85 27.71
C ASP A 15 -7.55 8.91 28.37
N LEU A 16 -8.23 8.08 27.56
CA LEU A 16 -9.20 7.09 28.06
C LEU A 16 -8.51 6.02 28.92
N THR A 17 -7.37 5.51 28.49
CA THR A 17 -6.56 4.53 29.22
C THR A 17 -6.11 5.09 30.57
N GLN A 18 -5.72 6.38 30.66
CA GLN A 18 -5.38 6.98 31.95
C GLN A 18 -6.57 6.99 32.92
N ALA A 19 -7.77 7.32 32.44
CA ALA A 19 -8.97 7.29 33.26
C ALA A 19 -9.33 5.86 33.68
N TRP A 20 -9.20 4.90 32.77
CA TRP A 20 -9.39 3.48 33.04
C TRP A 20 -8.40 2.95 34.09
N ILE A 21 -7.11 3.29 34.00
CA ILE A 21 -6.10 2.89 34.99
C ILE A 21 -6.49 3.36 36.39
N ARG A 22 -6.97 4.61 36.52
CA ARG A 22 -7.44 5.16 37.80
C ARG A 22 -8.63 4.39 38.35
N GLU A 23 -9.60 4.08 37.49
CA GLU A 23 -10.79 3.31 37.86
C GLU A 23 -10.42 1.88 38.33
N ILE A 24 -9.63 1.16 37.55
CA ILE A 24 -9.19 -0.21 37.90
C ILE A 24 -8.39 -0.20 39.20
N THR A 25 -7.48 0.77 39.39
CA THR A 25 -6.72 0.91 40.64
C THR A 25 -7.62 1.20 41.84
N ALA A 26 -8.67 1.98 41.66
CA ALA A 26 -9.63 2.26 42.72
C ALA A 26 -10.42 0.99 43.10
N ARG A 27 -10.85 0.19 42.11
CA ARG A 27 -11.55 -1.08 42.33
C ARG A 27 -10.67 -2.12 43.00
N THR A 28 -9.42 -2.29 42.56
CA THR A 28 -8.50 -3.25 43.19
C THR A 28 -8.25 -2.90 44.64
N LYS A 29 -8.12 -1.60 44.96
CA LYS A 29 -8.01 -1.14 46.35
C LYS A 29 -9.29 -1.40 47.15
N ALA A 30 -10.47 -1.17 46.57
CA ALA A 30 -11.75 -1.41 47.24
C ALA A 30 -11.99 -2.90 47.54
N GLU A 31 -11.61 -3.78 46.61
CA GLU A 31 -11.77 -5.24 46.70
C GLU A 31 -10.58 -5.94 47.39
N ASN A 32 -9.62 -5.19 47.93
CA ASN A 32 -8.37 -5.71 48.53
C ASN A 32 -7.57 -6.67 47.62
N VAL A 33 -7.60 -6.42 46.31
CA VAL A 33 -6.85 -7.19 45.31
C VAL A 33 -5.39 -6.75 45.31
N VAL A 34 -4.49 -7.67 45.67
CA VAL A 34 -3.04 -7.44 45.60
C VAL A 34 -2.54 -7.75 44.19
N SER A 35 -2.04 -6.74 43.48
CA SER A 35 -1.40 -6.90 42.16
C SER A 35 -0.01 -6.27 42.16
N THR A 36 0.97 -6.98 41.59
CA THR A 36 2.34 -6.50 41.38
C THR A 36 2.51 -5.84 40.01
N VAL A 37 1.47 -5.83 39.17
CA VAL A 37 1.52 -5.31 37.80
C VAL A 37 1.46 -3.79 37.82
N LYS A 38 2.50 -3.14 37.28
CA LYS A 38 2.53 -1.70 37.11
C LYS A 38 1.72 -1.31 35.87
N LEU A 39 0.65 -0.55 36.07
CA LEU A 39 -0.19 -0.05 34.98
C LEU A 39 0.45 1.18 34.33
N THR A 40 0.85 1.07 33.06
CA THR A 40 1.23 2.22 32.24
C THR A 40 0.29 2.35 31.04
N VAL A 41 0.17 3.55 30.48
CA VAL A 41 -0.71 3.80 29.33
C VAL A 41 -0.28 2.97 28.11
N GLY A 42 1.03 2.86 27.86
CA GLY A 42 1.55 2.10 26.71
C GLY A 42 1.22 0.61 26.80
N ASP A 43 1.33 0.03 28.00
CA ASP A 43 1.16 -1.41 28.20
C ASP A 43 -0.32 -1.84 28.27
N THR A 44 -1.23 -0.91 28.56
CA THR A 44 -2.65 -1.22 28.84
C THR A 44 -3.62 -0.67 27.81
N ALA A 45 -3.17 0.19 26.87
CA ALA A 45 -4.05 0.73 25.83
C ALA A 45 -4.75 -0.37 25.01
N SER A 46 -4.04 -1.45 24.69
CA SER A 46 -4.59 -2.61 23.96
C SER A 46 -5.67 -3.36 24.73
N LEU A 47 -5.69 -3.29 26.07
CA LEU A 47 -6.74 -3.89 26.89
C LEU A 47 -8.01 -3.02 26.92
N VAL A 48 -7.86 -1.71 26.81
CA VAL A 48 -8.98 -0.74 26.84
C VAL A 48 -9.64 -0.59 25.47
N ALA A 49 -8.87 -0.73 24.39
CA ALA A 49 -9.31 -0.49 23.03
C ALA A 49 -10.57 -1.29 22.61
N PRO A 50 -10.71 -2.60 22.93
CA PRO A 50 -11.91 -3.36 22.55
C PRO A 50 -13.20 -2.81 23.15
N ALA A 51 -13.24 -2.51 24.46
CA ALA A 51 -14.42 -1.92 25.10
C ALA A 51 -14.76 -0.55 24.52
N ALA A 52 -13.74 0.27 24.26
CA ALA A 52 -13.91 1.59 23.67
C ALA A 52 -14.48 1.50 22.24
N LEU A 53 -14.00 0.55 21.43
CA LEU A 53 -14.53 0.29 20.09
C LEU A 53 -16.01 -0.11 20.16
N VAL A 54 -16.35 -1.10 20.99
CA VAL A 54 -17.74 -1.57 21.12
C VAL A 54 -18.66 -0.43 21.53
N ALA A 55 -18.29 0.34 22.55
CA ALA A 55 -19.06 1.48 23.01
C ALA A 55 -19.21 2.56 21.92
N GLU A 56 -18.14 2.88 21.19
CA GLU A 56 -18.19 3.83 20.07
C GLU A 56 -19.13 3.37 18.95
N VAL A 57 -19.07 2.10 18.57
CA VAL A 57 -19.93 1.54 17.51
C VAL A 57 -21.39 1.58 17.94
N ILE A 58 -21.72 1.18 19.18
CA ILE A 58 -23.09 1.24 19.73
C ILE A 58 -23.62 2.68 19.71
N LEU A 59 -22.82 3.66 20.14
CA LEU A 59 -23.20 5.08 20.09
C LEU A 59 -23.44 5.58 18.66
N LYS A 60 -22.57 5.20 17.72
CA LYS A 60 -22.63 5.71 16.34
C LYS A 60 -23.71 5.03 15.50
N THR A 61 -24.08 3.80 15.84
CA THR A 61 -25.18 3.04 15.21
C THR A 61 -26.55 3.39 15.78
N GLY A 62 -26.61 4.11 16.91
CA GLY A 62 -27.87 4.54 17.54
C GLY A 62 -28.48 3.48 18.46
N LEU A 63 -27.79 2.37 18.71
CA LEU A 63 -28.26 1.28 19.57
C LEU A 63 -28.16 1.60 21.06
N ALA A 64 -27.47 2.68 21.43
CA ALA A 64 -27.28 3.07 22.83
C ALA A 64 -28.59 3.32 23.60
N ASP A 65 -29.63 3.79 22.90
CA ASP A 65 -30.94 4.14 23.47
C ASP A 65 -31.90 2.95 23.59
N GLU A 66 -31.51 1.77 23.11
CA GLU A 66 -32.34 0.56 23.22
C GLU A 66 -32.51 0.14 24.68
N LYS A 67 -33.73 -0.28 25.06
CA LYS A 67 -34.05 -0.58 26.46
C LYS A 67 -33.67 -2.01 26.89
N THR A 68 -33.31 -2.86 25.94
CA THR A 68 -32.92 -4.24 26.18
C THR A 68 -31.40 -4.35 26.32
N PRO A 69 -30.90 -5.38 27.04
CA PRO A 69 -29.50 -5.75 26.97
C PRO A 69 -29.10 -6.03 25.52
N LEU A 70 -27.93 -5.58 25.12
CA LEU A 70 -27.40 -5.74 23.77
C LEU A 70 -26.41 -6.90 23.72
N ARG A 71 -26.61 -7.82 22.77
CA ARG A 71 -25.72 -8.95 22.48
C ARG A 71 -24.85 -8.61 21.29
N VAL A 72 -23.56 -8.39 21.54
CA VAL A 72 -22.59 -7.94 20.55
C VAL A 72 -21.63 -9.08 20.19
N LEU A 73 -21.60 -9.48 18.92
CA LEU A 73 -20.64 -10.45 18.40
C LEU A 73 -19.41 -9.72 17.84
N LEU A 74 -18.22 -10.08 18.32
CA LEU A 74 -16.95 -9.66 17.73
C LEU A 74 -16.46 -10.73 16.73
N VAL A 75 -16.33 -10.32 15.47
CA VAL A 75 -15.92 -11.18 14.35
C VAL A 75 -14.51 -10.77 13.91
N GLY A 76 -13.59 -11.73 13.82
CA GLY A 76 -12.23 -11.48 13.34
C GLY A 76 -11.16 -12.22 14.14
N ARG A 77 -9.94 -12.20 13.61
CA ARG A 77 -8.76 -12.89 14.19
C ARG A 77 -7.81 -11.99 14.98
N ASP A 78 -8.08 -10.68 15.04
CA ASP A 78 -7.17 -9.75 15.73
C ASP A 78 -6.93 -10.24 17.17
N PRO A 79 -5.68 -10.50 17.58
CA PRO A 79 -5.41 -10.96 18.95
C PRO A 79 -5.92 -9.98 20.01
N MET A 80 -5.93 -8.68 19.71
CA MET A 80 -6.26 -7.63 20.67
C MET A 80 -7.70 -7.70 21.16
N ILE A 81 -8.66 -8.05 20.30
CA ILE A 81 -10.06 -8.20 20.75
C ILE A 81 -10.26 -9.46 21.59
N ARG A 82 -9.29 -10.37 21.61
CA ARG A 82 -9.40 -11.67 22.25
C ARG A 82 -8.54 -11.83 23.52
N LEU A 83 -7.55 -10.95 23.72
CA LEU A 83 -6.70 -10.90 24.93
C LEU A 83 -7.52 -11.07 26.22
N ASP A 84 -7.02 -11.88 27.14
CA ASP A 84 -7.66 -12.12 28.44
C ASP A 84 -9.10 -12.64 28.32
N HIS A 85 -9.36 -13.46 27.29
CA HIS A 85 -10.70 -13.91 26.90
C HIS A 85 -11.69 -12.76 26.66
N SER A 86 -11.18 -11.64 26.14
CA SER A 86 -11.93 -10.40 25.90
C SER A 86 -12.60 -9.81 27.14
N VAL A 87 -12.24 -10.25 28.35
CA VAL A 87 -12.92 -9.83 29.59
C VAL A 87 -12.97 -8.32 29.74
N TRP A 88 -11.96 -7.61 29.21
CA TRP A 88 -11.91 -6.15 29.24
C TRP A 88 -12.93 -5.48 28.31
N ALA A 89 -13.34 -6.14 27.22
CA ALA A 89 -14.40 -5.66 26.33
C ALA A 89 -15.76 -5.55 27.04
N SER A 90 -15.99 -6.33 28.10
CA SER A 90 -17.23 -6.30 28.88
C SER A 90 -17.48 -4.95 29.60
N LEU A 91 -16.42 -4.14 29.76
CA LEU A 91 -16.52 -2.77 30.28
C LEU A 91 -17.19 -1.79 29.31
N ALA A 92 -17.50 -2.19 28.08
CA ALA A 92 -18.23 -1.35 27.12
C ALA A 92 -19.56 -0.85 27.71
N GLY A 93 -20.31 -1.70 28.42
CA GLY A 93 -21.55 -1.30 29.10
C GLY A 93 -21.31 -0.18 30.11
N GLU A 94 -20.22 -0.24 30.88
CA GLU A 94 -19.87 0.83 31.83
C GLU A 94 -19.47 2.14 31.16
N MET A 95 -18.80 2.05 29.99
CA MET A 95 -18.47 3.21 29.15
C MET A 95 -19.72 3.84 28.53
N LEU A 96 -20.79 3.07 28.33
CA LEU A 96 -22.09 3.56 27.89
C LEU A 96 -22.96 4.07 29.05
N GLY A 97 -22.58 3.76 30.30
CA GLY A 97 -23.39 4.05 31.50
C GLY A 97 -24.49 3.02 31.78
N ARG A 98 -24.41 1.84 31.14
CA ARG A 98 -25.33 0.71 31.24
C ARG A 98 -24.57 -0.56 31.66
N PRO A 99 -24.00 -0.59 32.88
CA PRO A 99 -23.17 -1.71 33.34
C PRO A 99 -23.96 -3.02 33.33
N GLY A 100 -23.41 -4.07 32.71
CA GLY A 100 -24.05 -5.39 32.63
C GLY A 100 -25.14 -5.52 31.56
N GLU A 101 -25.47 -4.46 30.81
CA GLU A 101 -26.47 -4.51 29.73
C GLU A 101 -25.84 -4.65 28.34
N VAL A 102 -24.54 -4.94 28.25
CA VAL A 102 -23.84 -5.24 27.00
C VAL A 102 -23.11 -6.57 27.17
N GLU A 103 -23.59 -7.59 26.49
CA GLU A 103 -23.02 -8.93 26.45
C GLU A 103 -22.14 -9.07 25.23
N ILE A 104 -20.92 -9.58 25.42
CA ILE A 104 -19.94 -9.74 24.34
C ILE A 104 -19.77 -11.22 24.02
N PHE A 105 -19.87 -11.56 22.75
CA PHE A 105 -19.63 -12.88 22.20
C PHE A 105 -18.44 -12.87 21.24
N LEU A 106 -17.67 -13.95 21.23
CA LEU A 106 -16.55 -14.20 20.33
C LEU A 106 -16.86 -15.38 19.42
N THR A 107 -16.26 -15.40 18.24
CA THR A 107 -16.36 -16.53 17.27
C THR A 107 -15.49 -17.74 17.64
N GLN A 108 -14.51 -17.53 18.53
CA GLN A 108 -13.60 -18.58 19.00
C GLN A 108 -13.06 -18.26 20.40
N ALA A 109 -12.69 -19.29 21.15
CA ALA A 109 -12.08 -19.15 22.46
C ALA A 109 -10.58 -18.81 22.35
N GLU A 110 -10.09 -17.88 23.18
CA GLU A 110 -8.68 -17.43 23.17
C GLU A 110 -7.76 -18.23 24.12
N GLN A 111 -6.46 -18.28 23.80
CA GLN A 111 -5.38 -18.81 24.66
C GLN A 111 -4.33 -17.76 25.12
N ALA A 112 -4.36 -16.53 24.61
CA ALA A 112 -3.42 -15.46 24.94
C ALA A 112 -3.82 -14.72 26.24
N ILE A 113 -3.08 -14.99 27.31
CA ILE A 113 -3.28 -14.40 28.64
C ILE A 113 -2.18 -13.38 28.93
N THR A 114 -2.58 -12.16 29.28
CA THR A 114 -1.68 -11.10 29.74
C THR A 114 -1.49 -11.16 31.26
N SER A 115 -0.51 -10.40 31.76
CA SER A 115 -0.28 -10.26 33.20
C SER A 115 -1.46 -9.59 33.94
N MET A 116 -2.39 -8.98 33.20
CA MET A 116 -3.55 -8.30 33.76
C MET A 116 -4.77 -9.21 33.97
N TYR A 117 -4.79 -10.41 33.39
CA TYR A 117 -5.93 -11.32 33.54
C TYR A 117 -6.24 -11.71 35.00
N PRO A 118 -5.26 -12.03 35.88
CA PRO A 118 -5.57 -12.30 37.29
C PRO A 118 -6.24 -11.12 38.00
N VAL A 119 -5.95 -9.89 37.58
CA VAL A 119 -6.62 -8.70 38.10
C VAL A 119 -8.08 -8.66 37.65
N ALA A 120 -8.36 -8.94 36.38
CA ALA A 120 -9.74 -9.03 35.87
C ALA A 120 -10.55 -10.11 36.61
N GLN A 121 -9.96 -11.27 36.86
CA GLN A 121 -10.59 -12.36 37.62
C GLN A 121 -10.88 -11.95 39.07
N ALA A 122 -9.90 -11.33 39.74
CA ALA A 122 -10.06 -10.87 41.12
C ALA A 122 -11.13 -9.78 41.24
N LEU A 123 -11.26 -8.92 40.23
CA LEU A 123 -12.34 -7.93 40.10
C LEU A 123 -13.67 -8.51 39.63
N ARG A 124 -13.75 -9.83 39.36
CA ARG A 124 -14.93 -10.55 38.91
C ARG A 124 -15.59 -9.91 37.68
N LEU A 125 -14.77 -9.45 36.76
CA LEU A 125 -15.28 -8.93 35.48
C LEU A 125 -15.98 -10.07 34.73
N PRO A 126 -17.14 -9.80 34.09
CA PRO A 126 -17.90 -10.84 33.42
C PRO A 126 -17.13 -11.37 32.21
N HIS A 127 -17.12 -12.70 32.08
CA HIS A 127 -16.52 -13.38 30.94
C HIS A 127 -17.34 -13.14 29.67
N CYS A 128 -16.66 -12.99 28.54
CA CYS A 128 -17.31 -12.97 27.24
C CYS A 128 -17.72 -14.40 26.83
N GLY A 129 -18.88 -14.51 26.21
CA GLY A 129 -19.36 -15.78 25.66
C GLY A 129 -18.60 -16.16 24.39
N VAL A 130 -18.69 -17.44 24.01
CA VAL A 130 -18.20 -17.94 22.72
C VAL A 130 -19.38 -18.54 21.98
N MET A 131 -19.54 -18.16 20.73
CA MET A 131 -20.49 -18.73 19.77
C MET A 131 -19.69 -19.30 18.61
N LEU A 132 -19.83 -20.60 18.35
CA LEU A 132 -19.07 -21.26 17.29
C LEU A 132 -19.59 -20.82 15.92
N ASN A 133 -18.70 -20.78 14.92
CA ASN A 133 -19.05 -20.39 13.55
C ASN A 133 -20.25 -21.21 13.02
N GLU A 134 -20.26 -22.52 13.25
CA GLU A 134 -21.33 -23.43 12.80
C GLU A 134 -22.68 -23.10 13.47
N GLU A 135 -22.67 -22.74 14.75
CA GLU A 135 -23.87 -22.37 15.51
C GLU A 135 -24.48 -21.07 14.96
N ILE A 136 -23.63 -20.09 14.66
CA ILE A 136 -24.05 -18.80 14.10
C ILE A 136 -24.66 -19.00 12.71
N LEU A 137 -23.99 -19.78 11.85
CA LEU A 137 -24.41 -20.02 10.47
C LEU A 137 -25.66 -20.90 10.37
N ALA A 138 -25.88 -21.81 11.33
CA ALA A 138 -27.08 -22.65 11.39
C ALA A 138 -28.30 -21.91 11.98
N ALA A 139 -28.10 -20.80 12.69
CA ALA A 139 -29.18 -20.08 13.35
C ALA A 139 -30.10 -19.36 12.36
N ASP A 140 -31.39 -19.69 12.40
CA ASP A 140 -32.42 -19.01 11.60
C ASP A 140 -32.70 -17.58 12.08
N ARG A 141 -32.58 -17.37 13.39
CA ARG A 141 -32.65 -16.08 14.08
C ARG A 141 -31.47 -16.02 15.04
N PRO A 142 -30.33 -15.45 14.63
CA PRO A 142 -29.18 -15.29 15.49
C PRO A 142 -29.58 -14.47 16.71
N GLU A 143 -29.23 -14.92 17.91
CA GLU A 143 -29.46 -14.16 19.14
C GLU A 143 -28.35 -13.10 19.32
N ILE A 144 -28.24 -12.21 18.33
CA ILE A 144 -27.19 -11.20 18.21
C ILE A 144 -27.87 -9.92 17.75
N ASP A 145 -27.65 -8.82 18.47
CA ASP A 145 -28.25 -7.52 18.18
C ASP A 145 -27.30 -6.64 17.34
N LEU A 146 -25.99 -6.89 17.42
CA LEU A 146 -24.97 -6.19 16.65
C LEU A 146 -23.76 -7.11 16.42
N ALA A 147 -23.25 -7.14 15.19
CA ALA A 147 -21.94 -7.72 14.91
C ALA A 147 -20.91 -6.64 14.57
N ILE A 148 -19.69 -6.80 15.06
CA ILE A 148 -18.56 -5.93 14.75
C ILE A 148 -17.47 -6.77 14.11
N TRP A 149 -17.30 -6.62 12.79
CA TRP A 149 -16.23 -7.23 12.02
C TRP A 149 -14.96 -6.40 12.14
N VAL A 150 -14.03 -6.89 12.97
CA VAL A 150 -12.78 -6.22 13.29
C VAL A 150 -11.70 -6.68 12.32
N HIS A 151 -11.16 -5.72 11.57
CA HIS A 151 -10.16 -5.91 10.52
C HIS A 151 -10.58 -6.98 9.51
N PRO A 152 -11.64 -6.71 8.74
CA PRO A 152 -11.94 -7.53 7.57
C PRO A 152 -10.68 -7.72 6.73
N ALA A 153 -10.34 -8.98 6.47
CA ALA A 153 -9.20 -9.34 5.62
C ALA A 153 -9.69 -10.29 4.52
N ALA A 154 -10.67 -9.85 3.73
CA ALA A 154 -11.28 -10.65 2.67
C ALA A 154 -10.27 -11.01 1.56
N GLU A 155 -9.12 -10.33 1.51
CA GLU A 155 -8.02 -10.67 0.61
C GLU A 155 -7.31 -11.99 0.96
N VAL A 156 -7.65 -12.60 2.10
CA VAL A 156 -6.92 -13.74 2.68
C VAL A 156 -7.70 -15.04 2.50
N ASP A 157 -7.10 -16.00 1.81
CA ASP A 157 -7.73 -17.29 1.52
C ASP A 157 -7.58 -18.35 2.62
N SER A 158 -7.51 -17.93 3.89
CA SER A 158 -7.54 -18.87 5.01
C SER A 158 -8.98 -19.28 5.35
N PRO A 159 -9.21 -20.53 5.79
CA PRO A 159 -10.53 -20.99 6.23
C PRO A 159 -11.20 -20.06 7.26
N ASP A 160 -10.43 -19.51 8.20
CA ASP A 160 -10.96 -18.63 9.24
C ASP A 160 -11.53 -17.33 8.68
N GLU A 161 -10.80 -16.66 7.79
CA GLU A 161 -11.26 -15.41 7.15
C GLU A 161 -12.46 -15.63 6.24
N GLN A 162 -12.53 -16.78 5.56
CA GLN A 162 -13.70 -17.17 4.79
C GLN A 162 -14.92 -17.41 5.69
N ASN A 163 -14.74 -18.03 6.86
CA ASN A 163 -15.81 -18.19 7.85
C ASN A 163 -16.30 -16.84 8.38
N TYR A 164 -15.40 -15.89 8.67
CA TYR A 164 -15.78 -14.56 9.13
C TYR A 164 -16.58 -13.77 8.10
N LEU A 165 -16.19 -13.84 6.83
CA LEU A 165 -16.97 -13.28 5.73
C LEU A 165 -18.36 -13.92 5.66
N GLN A 166 -18.45 -15.25 5.72
CA GLN A 166 -19.73 -15.96 5.70
C GLN A 166 -20.64 -15.57 6.88
N ILE A 167 -20.08 -15.42 8.08
CA ILE A 167 -20.82 -14.93 9.26
C ILE A 167 -21.34 -13.52 9.01
N ALA A 168 -20.49 -12.59 8.53
CA ALA A 168 -20.89 -11.22 8.24
C ALA A 168 -22.03 -11.17 7.20
N VAL A 169 -21.94 -11.96 6.13
CA VAL A 169 -22.98 -12.09 5.10
C VAL A 169 -24.27 -12.68 5.69
N HIS A 170 -24.18 -13.73 6.50
CA HIS A 170 -25.33 -14.39 7.10
C HIS A 170 -26.09 -13.44 8.04
N LEU A 171 -25.38 -12.77 8.94
CA LEU A 171 -25.97 -11.83 9.89
C LEU A 171 -26.65 -10.66 9.17
N GLN A 172 -26.01 -10.09 8.15
CA GLN A 172 -26.59 -9.04 7.32
C GLN A 172 -27.90 -9.49 6.64
N LYS A 173 -27.93 -10.70 6.07
CA LYS A 173 -29.14 -11.28 5.46
C LYS A 173 -30.27 -11.53 6.47
N LYS A 174 -29.91 -11.75 7.74
CA LYS A 174 -30.87 -11.90 8.85
C LYS A 174 -31.25 -10.56 9.49
N ALA A 175 -30.91 -9.44 8.85
CA ALA A 175 -31.16 -8.08 9.33
C ALA A 175 -30.51 -7.74 10.68
N VAL A 176 -29.45 -8.46 11.06
CA VAL A 176 -28.58 -8.08 12.17
C VAL A 176 -27.60 -7.02 11.65
N PRO A 177 -27.53 -5.82 12.26
CA PRO A 177 -26.55 -4.81 11.88
C PRO A 177 -25.12 -5.36 11.97
N VAL A 178 -24.37 -5.25 10.87
CA VAL A 178 -22.95 -5.60 10.82
C VAL A 178 -22.13 -4.33 10.65
N ALA A 179 -21.52 -3.87 11.74
CA ALA A 179 -20.50 -2.85 11.68
C ALA A 179 -19.15 -3.47 11.30
N ALA A 180 -18.28 -2.70 10.68
CA ALA A 180 -16.91 -3.10 10.38
C ALA A 180 -15.92 -2.04 10.82
N CYS A 181 -14.72 -2.48 11.14
CA CYS A 181 -13.63 -1.65 11.64
C CYS A 181 -12.40 -1.96 10.79
N VAL A 182 -12.01 -1.03 9.92
CA VAL A 182 -10.87 -1.17 8.97
C VAL A 182 -9.71 -0.25 9.37
N PHE A 183 -8.50 -0.60 8.95
CA PHE A 183 -7.28 0.07 9.40
C PHE A 183 -7.15 1.51 8.91
N ASN A 184 -7.53 1.76 7.65
CA ASN A 184 -7.40 3.04 6.99
C ASN A 184 -8.28 3.07 5.73
N GLU A 185 -8.23 4.18 5.00
CA GLU A 185 -9.00 4.36 3.77
C GLU A 185 -8.56 3.40 2.64
N THR A 186 -7.27 3.10 2.52
CA THR A 186 -6.78 2.14 1.51
C THR A 186 -7.34 0.74 1.76
N ASP A 187 -7.35 0.31 3.02
CA ASP A 187 -7.94 -0.96 3.45
C ASP A 187 -9.45 -0.97 3.15
N LEU A 188 -10.18 0.10 3.48
CA LEU A 188 -11.60 0.24 3.12
C LEU A 188 -11.85 0.01 1.63
N HIS A 189 -11.10 0.71 0.76
CA HIS A 189 -11.23 0.58 -0.69
C HIS A 189 -10.90 -0.84 -1.14
N GLY A 190 -9.87 -1.45 -0.57
CA GLY A 190 -9.48 -2.84 -0.83
C GLY A 190 -10.59 -3.84 -0.50
N GLN A 191 -11.13 -3.75 0.71
CA GLN A 191 -12.23 -4.61 1.14
C GLN A 191 -13.47 -4.40 0.26
N ASN A 192 -13.81 -3.17 -0.13
CA ASN A 192 -14.95 -2.92 -1.02
C ASN A 192 -14.80 -3.53 -2.40
N ILE A 193 -13.60 -3.43 -2.99
CA ILE A 193 -13.32 -4.07 -4.29
C ILE A 193 -13.52 -5.59 -4.17
N ILE A 194 -13.00 -6.21 -3.12
CA ILE A 194 -13.07 -7.66 -2.92
C ILE A 194 -14.50 -8.12 -2.62
N LEU A 195 -15.20 -7.42 -1.71
CA LEU A 195 -16.58 -7.72 -1.31
C LEU A 195 -17.59 -7.52 -2.45
N SER A 196 -17.26 -6.72 -3.47
CA SER A 196 -18.11 -6.52 -4.64
C SER A 196 -18.45 -7.84 -5.36
N SER A 197 -17.57 -8.84 -5.28
CA SER A 197 -17.81 -10.21 -5.81
C SER A 197 -19.00 -10.90 -5.14
N SER A 198 -19.27 -10.54 -3.88
CA SER A 198 -20.39 -11.04 -3.08
C SER A 198 -21.60 -10.09 -3.09
N GLY A 199 -21.56 -9.02 -3.90
CA GLY A 199 -22.62 -8.00 -3.93
C GLY A 199 -22.70 -7.17 -2.65
N LEU A 200 -21.56 -6.98 -1.96
CA LEU A 200 -21.49 -6.30 -0.67
C LEU A 200 -20.50 -5.12 -0.71
N ARG A 201 -20.69 -4.18 0.21
CA ARG A 201 -19.75 -3.08 0.44
C ARG A 201 -19.78 -2.61 1.89
N LEU A 202 -18.66 -2.08 2.33
CA LEU A 202 -18.51 -1.32 3.56
C LEU A 202 -18.71 0.16 3.27
N VAL A 203 -19.66 0.77 3.98
CA VAL A 203 -19.97 2.19 3.89
C VAL A 203 -19.58 2.86 5.21
N PRO A 204 -18.73 3.91 5.18
CA PRO A 204 -18.36 4.66 6.38
C PRO A 204 -19.60 5.09 7.19
N LEU A 205 -19.50 5.04 8.52
CA LEU A 205 -20.56 5.55 9.39
C LEU A 205 -20.65 7.08 9.25
N GLY A 206 -21.66 7.60 8.56
CA GLY A 206 -21.86 9.03 8.33
C GLY A 206 -21.28 9.55 7.00
N GLU A 207 -21.27 10.87 6.82
CA GLU A 207 -21.12 11.51 5.49
C GLU A 207 -19.69 11.64 4.94
N GLY A 208 -18.68 10.98 5.53
CA GLY A 208 -17.34 10.95 4.94
C GLY A 208 -16.18 10.74 5.91
N LEU A 209 -14.99 10.49 5.34
CA LEU A 209 -13.74 10.20 6.06
C LEU A 209 -12.98 11.48 6.42
N ARG A 210 -13.50 12.22 7.41
CA ARG A 210 -12.83 13.42 7.95
C ARG A 210 -12.65 13.32 9.46
N ARG A 211 -11.60 13.93 10.00
CA ARG A 211 -11.35 13.97 11.44
C ARG A 211 -12.59 14.50 12.17
N GLY A 212 -13.01 13.78 13.22
CA GLY A 212 -14.21 14.11 14.01
C GLY A 212 -15.54 13.66 13.38
N SER A 213 -15.54 13.05 12.20
CA SER A 213 -16.75 12.43 11.65
C SER A 213 -17.14 11.16 12.43
N LYS A 214 -18.40 10.72 12.21
CA LYS A 214 -18.87 9.43 12.74
C LYS A 214 -18.08 8.23 12.16
N ALA A 215 -17.42 8.38 11.03
CA ALA A 215 -16.66 7.30 10.41
C ALA A 215 -15.29 7.10 11.06
N ILE A 216 -14.79 8.08 11.82
CA ILE A 216 -13.48 7.97 12.46
C ILE A 216 -13.63 7.51 13.91
N ASN A 217 -12.93 6.43 14.26
CA ASN A 217 -12.78 5.98 15.63
C ASN A 217 -11.76 6.85 16.35
N ARG A 218 -12.21 7.69 17.28
CA ARG A 218 -11.34 8.55 18.10
C ARG A 218 -10.39 7.76 19.00
N PHE A 219 -10.69 6.50 19.27
CA PHE A 219 -9.89 5.61 20.11
C PHE A 219 -9.12 4.57 19.30
N GLY A 220 -9.07 4.68 17.98
CA GLY A 220 -8.18 3.83 17.18
C GLY A 220 -6.72 4.02 17.58
N ILE A 221 -5.95 2.93 17.68
CA ILE A 221 -4.57 2.95 18.21
C ILE A 221 -3.63 3.62 17.20
N SER A 222 -3.50 4.93 17.22
CA SER A 222 -2.48 5.65 16.44
C SER A 222 -1.22 5.81 17.30
N SER A 223 -0.15 5.09 16.96
CA SER A 223 1.16 5.37 17.56
C SER A 223 1.67 6.72 17.05
N ARG A 224 1.51 7.74 17.92
CA ARG A 224 1.98 9.14 17.83
C ARG A 224 0.99 10.19 17.26
N ASN A 225 -0.20 10.21 17.87
CA ASN A 225 -1.03 11.42 18.10
C ASN A 225 -1.86 12.00 16.93
N VAL A 226 -2.84 11.19 16.50
CA VAL A 226 -4.21 11.57 16.04
C VAL A 226 -4.41 11.95 14.56
N GLY A 227 -4.69 10.90 13.77
CA GLY A 227 -5.68 10.80 12.66
C GLY A 227 -5.39 11.57 11.38
N LEU A 228 -4.99 10.96 10.25
CA LEU A 228 -5.12 9.59 9.76
C LEU A 228 -3.75 8.99 9.42
N GLU A 229 -3.27 8.02 10.20
CA GLU A 229 -2.31 7.01 9.73
C GLU A 229 -2.29 5.81 10.70
N GLY A 230 -2.63 4.62 10.18
CA GLY A 230 -2.21 3.29 10.67
C GLY A 230 -2.82 2.70 11.94
N GLY A 231 -3.87 3.31 12.52
CA GLY A 231 -4.36 2.86 13.82
C GLY A 231 -5.37 1.71 13.81
N TRP A 232 -5.33 0.86 14.83
CA TRP A 232 -6.31 -0.23 15.01
C TRP A 232 -7.73 0.32 14.94
N GLY A 233 -8.50 -0.12 13.94
CA GLY A 233 -9.92 0.23 13.80
C GLY A 233 -10.20 1.70 13.60
N ALA A 234 -9.36 2.39 12.83
CA ALA A 234 -9.46 3.83 12.62
C ALA A 234 -10.73 4.24 11.87
N VAL A 235 -11.22 3.41 10.95
CA VAL A 235 -12.40 3.71 10.13
C VAL A 235 -13.52 2.73 10.47
N LEU A 236 -14.66 3.27 10.87
CA LEU A 236 -15.88 2.56 11.22
C LEU A 236 -16.86 2.61 10.05
N CYS A 237 -17.35 1.44 9.66
CA CYS A 237 -18.26 1.24 8.54
C CYS A 237 -19.46 0.41 8.98
N HIS A 238 -20.48 0.36 8.12
CA HIS A 238 -21.51 -0.67 8.14
C HIS A 238 -21.46 -1.45 6.82
N LEU A 239 -21.73 -2.75 6.91
CA LEU A 239 -21.87 -3.62 5.76
C LEU A 239 -23.27 -3.46 5.17
N THR A 240 -23.35 -3.33 3.85
CA THR A 240 -24.62 -3.22 3.12
C THR A 240 -24.49 -3.90 1.76
N ASP A 241 -25.63 -4.17 1.12
CA ASP A 241 -25.67 -4.61 -0.27
C ASP A 241 -25.07 -3.55 -1.20
N SER A 242 -24.43 -4.03 -2.26
CA SER A 242 -23.85 -3.24 -3.34
C SER A 242 -24.31 -3.76 -4.68
N GLU A 243 -24.83 -2.86 -5.51
CA GLU A 243 -25.09 -3.15 -6.92
C GLU A 243 -23.81 -3.03 -7.77
N VAL A 244 -22.76 -2.42 -7.23
CA VAL A 244 -21.46 -2.29 -7.90
C VAL A 244 -20.74 -3.63 -7.80
N ARG A 245 -20.52 -4.26 -8.96
CA ARG A 245 -19.72 -5.48 -9.11
C ARG A 245 -18.46 -5.16 -9.93
N ARG A 246 -17.29 -5.49 -9.38
CA ARG A 246 -16.01 -5.37 -10.09
C ARG A 246 -15.72 -6.59 -10.94
N ALA A 247 -14.86 -6.43 -11.93
CA ALA A 247 -14.44 -7.55 -12.77
C ALA A 247 -13.53 -8.49 -11.98
N ASP A 248 -13.64 -9.80 -12.23
CA ASP A 248 -12.92 -10.83 -11.45
C ASP A 248 -11.39 -10.64 -11.51
N ASN A 249 -10.88 -10.17 -12.66
CA ASN A 249 -9.46 -9.84 -12.83
C ASN A 249 -9.01 -8.64 -11.98
N GLU A 250 -9.85 -7.60 -11.82
CA GLU A 250 -9.56 -6.45 -10.96
C GLU A 250 -9.54 -6.85 -9.49
N VAL A 251 -10.51 -7.68 -9.08
CA VAL A 251 -10.58 -8.23 -7.72
C VAL A 251 -9.33 -9.04 -7.42
N ALA A 252 -8.96 -9.96 -8.31
CA ALA A 252 -7.78 -10.81 -8.13
C ALA A 252 -6.48 -9.99 -8.12
N LEU A 253 -6.38 -8.95 -8.96
CA LEU A 253 -5.26 -8.01 -8.98
C LEU A 253 -5.06 -7.33 -7.62
N VAL A 254 -6.12 -6.70 -7.09
CA VAL A 254 -6.07 -5.98 -5.81
C VAL A 254 -5.77 -6.94 -4.67
N LYS A 255 -6.43 -8.11 -4.66
CA LYS A 255 -6.20 -9.15 -3.66
C LYS A 255 -4.74 -9.61 -3.62
N ALA A 256 -4.11 -9.83 -4.77
CA ALA A 256 -2.70 -10.19 -4.85
C ALA A 256 -1.78 -9.07 -4.35
N ALA A 257 -2.03 -7.82 -4.75
CA ALA A 257 -1.24 -6.68 -4.31
C ALA A 257 -1.31 -6.47 -2.78
N LEU A 258 -2.50 -6.50 -2.20
CA LEU A 258 -2.69 -6.36 -0.74
C LEU A 258 -2.07 -7.53 0.02
N SER A 259 -2.20 -8.76 -0.51
CA SER A 259 -1.55 -9.94 0.05
C SER A 259 -0.03 -9.79 0.12
N LEU A 260 0.61 -9.28 -0.95
CA LEU A 260 2.05 -9.02 -0.96
C LEU A 260 2.44 -7.95 0.06
N LEU A 261 1.73 -6.82 0.12
CA LEU A 261 2.02 -5.76 1.10
C LEU A 261 1.97 -6.27 2.54
N ARG A 262 1.01 -7.14 2.84
CA ARG A 262 0.89 -7.78 4.15
C ARG A 262 2.06 -8.72 4.43
N LEU A 263 2.50 -9.51 3.44
CA LEU A 263 3.64 -10.42 3.59
C LEU A 263 4.97 -9.68 3.75
N GLU A 264 5.11 -8.50 3.14
CA GLU A 264 6.22 -7.56 3.32
C GLU A 264 6.27 -6.96 4.73
N GLY A 265 5.24 -7.20 5.54
CA GLY A 265 5.19 -6.80 6.94
C GLY A 265 4.61 -5.41 7.17
N GLY A 266 4.24 -4.67 6.11
CA GLY A 266 3.46 -3.44 6.14
C GLY A 266 3.75 -2.52 7.33
N ILE A 267 5.02 -2.38 7.72
CA ILE A 267 5.41 -1.64 8.93
C ILE A 267 5.37 -0.16 8.55
N ALA A 268 4.19 0.46 8.68
CA ALA A 268 3.92 1.87 8.40
C ALA A 268 4.33 2.33 6.98
N SER A 269 3.34 2.53 6.11
CA SER A 269 3.62 3.28 4.88
C SER A 269 4.05 4.70 5.24
N SER A 270 5.05 5.24 4.54
CA SER A 270 5.55 6.61 4.76
C SER A 270 4.56 7.68 4.30
N TRP A 271 3.50 7.26 3.60
CA TRP A 271 2.42 8.09 3.10
C TRP A 271 1.14 7.27 2.88
N ALA A 272 0.02 8.00 2.72
CA ALA A 272 -1.25 7.45 2.26
C ALA A 272 -1.31 7.34 0.73
N LEU A 273 -2.19 6.46 0.24
CA LEU A 273 -2.50 6.33 -1.18
C LEU A 273 -3.08 7.65 -1.73
N GLY A 274 -2.54 8.15 -2.83
CA GLY A 274 -2.95 9.42 -3.44
C GLY A 274 -2.39 10.67 -2.76
N GLN A 275 -1.60 10.51 -1.69
CA GLN A 275 -1.02 11.65 -0.98
C GLN A 275 0.05 12.34 -1.83
N ARG A 276 0.00 13.68 -1.89
CA ARG A 276 1.09 14.47 -2.46
C ARG A 276 2.29 14.46 -1.52
N ILE A 277 3.45 14.04 -2.04
CA ILE A 277 4.70 13.99 -1.30
C ILE A 277 5.46 15.29 -1.54
N ASN A 278 5.48 16.16 -0.54
CA ASN A 278 6.16 17.45 -0.60
C ASN A 278 7.66 17.31 -0.31
N GLY A 279 8.48 18.22 -0.84
CA GLY A 279 9.91 18.31 -0.50
C GLY A 279 10.86 17.50 -1.38
N VAL A 280 10.37 16.78 -2.39
CA VAL A 280 11.20 16.04 -3.34
C VAL A 280 11.81 17.02 -4.36
N ALA A 281 13.14 17.02 -4.50
CA ALA A 281 13.88 17.89 -5.43
C ALA A 281 13.48 19.39 -5.39
N PHE A 282 13.32 19.97 -4.19
CA PHE A 282 12.87 21.37 -3.98
C PHE A 282 11.49 21.69 -4.57
N ASN A 283 10.52 20.77 -4.46
CA ASN A 283 9.16 20.90 -5.02
C ASN A 283 9.10 21.04 -6.55
N ARG A 284 10.20 20.72 -7.26
CA ARG A 284 10.19 20.66 -8.73
C ARG A 284 9.40 19.45 -9.25
N ILE A 285 9.35 18.41 -8.41
CA ILE A 285 8.64 17.17 -8.63
C ILE A 285 7.67 17.04 -7.46
N ILE A 286 6.40 16.74 -7.75
CA ILE A 286 5.37 16.51 -6.73
C ILE A 286 4.84 15.08 -6.93
N PRO A 287 5.53 14.06 -6.40
CA PRO A 287 5.09 12.69 -6.53
C PRO A 287 3.77 12.46 -5.79
N ILE A 288 3.02 11.48 -6.29
CA ILE A 288 1.82 10.96 -5.65
C ILE A 288 2.17 9.61 -5.04
N GLY A 289 1.91 9.46 -3.74
CA GLY A 289 2.11 8.23 -2.99
C GLY A 289 1.20 7.11 -3.46
N LEU A 290 1.78 5.94 -3.65
CA LEU A 290 1.14 4.68 -4.05
C LEU A 290 1.36 3.60 -2.97
N LEU A 291 0.95 2.38 -3.29
CA LEU A 291 1.12 1.20 -2.43
C LEU A 291 2.59 0.86 -2.18
N GLY A 292 2.89 0.37 -0.97
CA GLY A 292 4.20 -0.21 -0.63
C GLY A 292 5.37 0.77 -0.70
N ASN A 293 5.15 2.01 -0.23
CA ASN A 293 6.15 3.09 -0.27
C ASN A 293 6.70 3.36 -1.68
N MET A 294 5.88 3.09 -2.71
CA MET A 294 6.10 3.58 -4.06
C MET A 294 5.42 4.94 -4.26
N ALA A 295 5.95 5.75 -5.17
CA ALA A 295 5.34 7.00 -5.60
C ALA A 295 5.52 7.17 -7.10
N VAL A 296 4.68 7.98 -7.73
CA VAL A 296 4.76 8.30 -9.16
C VAL A 296 4.87 9.80 -9.35
N GLU A 297 5.78 10.25 -10.21
CA GLU A 297 5.74 11.62 -10.74
C GLU A 297 4.73 11.67 -11.90
N PRO A 298 3.59 12.39 -11.77
CA PRO A 298 2.50 12.28 -12.75
C PRO A 298 2.83 12.81 -14.15
N THR A 299 3.80 13.72 -14.26
CA THR A 299 4.14 14.42 -15.51
C THR A 299 4.97 13.52 -16.43
N THR A 300 6.02 12.90 -15.91
CA THR A 300 6.95 12.02 -16.63
C THR A 300 6.49 10.57 -16.54
N GLY A 301 5.98 10.13 -15.38
CA GLY A 301 5.70 8.72 -15.10
C GLY A 301 6.87 8.00 -14.44
N HIS A 302 7.89 8.73 -13.95
CA HIS A 302 8.94 8.14 -13.11
C HIS A 302 8.32 7.53 -11.86
N LEU A 303 8.63 6.25 -11.63
CA LEU A 303 8.30 5.57 -10.40
C LEU A 303 9.45 5.70 -9.43
N LEU A 304 9.11 6.02 -8.20
CA LEU A 304 10.01 6.25 -7.10
C LEU A 304 9.69 5.25 -5.99
N ALA A 305 10.70 4.83 -5.25
CA ALA A 305 10.54 4.07 -4.01
C ALA A 305 11.29 4.76 -2.89
N HIS A 306 10.74 4.71 -1.67
CA HIS A 306 11.47 5.15 -0.49
C HIS A 306 12.61 4.15 -0.19
N ASP A 307 13.81 4.70 -0.06
CA ASP A 307 14.99 3.98 0.39
C ASP A 307 15.22 4.29 1.88
N ASP A 308 15.03 3.28 2.72
CA ASP A 308 15.17 3.36 4.17
C ASP A 308 16.60 3.73 4.60
N GLU A 309 17.63 3.32 3.86
CA GLU A 309 19.03 3.57 4.23
C GLU A 309 19.41 5.03 4.04
N SER A 310 19.02 5.62 2.91
CA SER A 310 19.33 7.02 2.59
C SER A 310 18.23 8.00 3.03
N ASN A 311 17.06 7.48 3.44
CA ASN A 311 15.83 8.23 3.72
C ASN A 311 15.46 9.19 2.56
N ARG A 312 15.58 8.70 1.31
CA ARG A 312 15.31 9.45 0.09
C ARG A 312 14.43 8.64 -0.86
N LEU A 313 13.85 9.32 -1.85
CA LEU A 313 13.20 8.65 -2.97
C LEU A 313 14.23 8.31 -4.04
N ALA A 314 14.33 7.03 -4.38
CA ALA A 314 15.14 6.51 -5.48
C ALA A 314 14.26 6.16 -6.68
N ILE A 315 14.79 6.28 -7.90
CA ILE A 315 14.08 5.84 -9.10
C ILE A 315 14.00 4.32 -9.10
N LEU A 316 12.77 3.80 -9.16
CA LEU A 316 12.44 2.39 -9.26
C LEU A 316 12.26 1.95 -10.72
N GLY A 317 11.76 2.85 -11.57
CA GLY A 317 11.46 2.56 -12.96
C GLY A 317 10.66 3.67 -13.62
N HIS A 318 10.03 3.35 -14.76
CA HIS A 318 9.26 4.29 -15.56
C HIS A 318 7.97 3.65 -16.04
N LEU A 319 6.83 4.33 -15.88
CA LEU A 319 5.57 3.90 -16.47
C LEU A 319 5.56 4.14 -17.98
N TRP A 320 4.84 3.31 -18.73
CA TRP A 320 4.51 3.63 -20.11
C TRP A 320 3.40 4.69 -20.16
N ASN A 321 3.37 5.47 -21.25
CA ASN A 321 2.55 6.66 -21.37
C ASN A 321 1.06 6.39 -21.20
N GLU A 322 0.54 5.26 -21.68
CA GLU A 322 -0.87 4.90 -21.53
C GLU A 322 -1.23 4.68 -20.06
N LYS A 323 -0.45 3.90 -19.30
CA LYS A 323 -0.68 3.67 -17.87
C LYS A 323 -0.61 4.98 -17.08
N ARG A 324 0.35 5.85 -17.41
CA ARG A 324 0.49 7.18 -16.78
C ARG A 324 -0.73 8.06 -17.03
N LYS A 325 -1.19 8.16 -18.29
CA LYS A 325 -2.37 8.96 -18.65
C LYS A 325 -3.67 8.43 -18.06
N ALA A 326 -3.75 7.12 -17.83
CA ALA A 326 -4.89 6.46 -17.21
C ALA A 326 -4.91 6.54 -15.67
N MET A 327 -3.93 7.21 -15.03
CA MET A 327 -3.87 7.32 -13.58
C MET A 327 -5.12 8.03 -13.02
N PRO A 328 -5.92 7.36 -12.15
CA PRO A 328 -7.08 7.97 -11.54
C PRO A 328 -6.71 9.00 -10.47
N SER A 329 -7.65 9.87 -10.10
CA SER A 329 -7.41 10.93 -9.11
C SER A 329 -7.48 10.47 -7.64
N GLY A 330 -8.07 9.32 -7.35
CA GLY A 330 -8.28 8.82 -5.99
C GLY A 330 -9.25 7.64 -5.90
N GLY A 331 -9.52 7.19 -4.67
CA GLY A 331 -10.52 6.15 -4.37
C GLY A 331 -10.16 4.74 -4.86
N GLU A 332 -11.19 3.92 -5.06
CA GLU A 332 -11.07 2.53 -5.51
C GLU A 332 -10.36 2.43 -6.88
N GLU A 333 -10.65 3.33 -7.82
CA GLU A 333 -10.00 3.33 -9.14
C GLU A 333 -8.49 3.54 -9.02
N LEU A 334 -8.07 4.50 -8.19
CA LEU A 334 -6.64 4.71 -7.93
C LEU A 334 -6.02 3.48 -7.28
N LEU A 335 -6.73 2.79 -6.38
CA LEU A 335 -6.24 1.57 -5.75
C LEU A 335 -6.04 0.43 -6.76
N ILE A 336 -7.00 0.19 -7.67
CA ILE A 336 -6.89 -0.81 -8.74
C ILE A 336 -5.67 -0.50 -9.62
N TRP A 337 -5.55 0.76 -10.07
CA TRP A 337 -4.43 1.19 -10.88
C TRP A 337 -3.09 1.04 -10.15
N ALA A 338 -3.01 1.45 -8.87
CA ALA A 338 -1.82 1.37 -8.05
C ALA A 338 -1.45 -0.08 -7.70
N ALA A 339 -2.42 -0.99 -7.56
CA ALA A 339 -2.18 -2.42 -7.40
C ALA A 339 -1.46 -2.98 -8.64
N GLY A 340 -1.93 -2.64 -9.84
CA GLY A 340 -1.22 -3.00 -11.08
C GLY A 340 0.21 -2.48 -11.10
N VAL A 341 0.43 -1.21 -10.74
CA VAL A 341 1.78 -0.63 -10.66
C VAL A 341 2.66 -1.33 -9.62
N LYS A 342 2.13 -1.63 -8.43
CA LYS A 342 2.85 -2.37 -7.37
C LYS A 342 3.27 -3.77 -7.83
N LEU A 343 2.39 -4.49 -8.53
CA LEU A 343 2.72 -5.80 -9.07
C LEU A 343 3.77 -5.71 -10.19
N SER A 344 3.54 -4.84 -11.18
CA SER A 344 4.44 -4.67 -12.32
C SER A 344 5.87 -4.25 -11.94
N PHE A 345 6.04 -3.48 -10.85
CA PHE A 345 7.33 -2.93 -10.42
C PHE A 345 7.83 -3.45 -9.06
N GLY A 346 7.15 -4.44 -8.49
CA GLY A 346 7.63 -5.15 -7.31
C GLY A 346 8.97 -5.82 -7.59
N GLN A 347 9.95 -5.66 -6.69
CA GLN A 347 11.34 -6.04 -7.00
C GLN A 347 11.69 -7.50 -6.69
N ALA A 348 11.02 -8.16 -5.73
CA ALA A 348 11.36 -9.52 -5.35
C ALA A 348 10.23 -10.25 -4.63
N LEU A 349 10.23 -11.57 -4.74
CA LEU A 349 9.43 -12.44 -3.88
C LEU A 349 10.00 -12.44 -2.44
N PRO A 350 9.16 -12.69 -1.41
CA PRO A 350 9.63 -12.79 -0.03
C PRO A 350 10.77 -13.80 0.14
N LYS A 351 11.75 -13.45 0.99
CA LYS A 351 12.88 -14.33 1.28
C LYS A 351 12.46 -15.57 2.06
N GLU A 352 11.55 -15.41 3.02
CA GLU A 352 11.01 -16.50 3.87
C GLU A 352 10.19 -17.50 3.04
N THR A 353 10.45 -18.80 3.18
CA THR A 353 9.87 -19.87 2.35
C THR A 353 8.34 -19.88 2.34
N GLU A 354 7.70 -19.81 3.52
CA GLU A 354 6.23 -19.89 3.60
C GLU A 354 5.55 -18.62 3.08
N LYS A 355 6.14 -17.45 3.34
CA LYS A 355 5.68 -16.18 2.73
C LYS A 355 5.86 -16.21 1.21
N ARG A 356 6.97 -16.77 0.72
CA ARG A 356 7.25 -16.92 -0.71
C ARG A 356 6.21 -17.80 -1.40
N LYS A 357 5.89 -18.97 -0.83
CA LYS A 357 4.84 -19.86 -1.35
C LYS A 357 3.49 -19.15 -1.42
N SER A 358 3.14 -18.43 -0.35
CA SER A 358 1.89 -17.67 -0.28
C SER A 358 1.84 -16.56 -1.34
N ALA A 359 2.95 -15.83 -1.52
CA ALA A 359 3.07 -14.80 -2.55
C ALA A 359 2.93 -15.38 -3.97
N ILE A 360 3.61 -16.49 -4.27
CA ILE A 360 3.52 -17.16 -5.57
C ILE A 360 2.08 -17.60 -5.84
N SER A 361 1.45 -18.28 -4.88
CA SER A 361 0.07 -18.75 -5.02
C SER A 361 -0.92 -17.62 -5.32
N ALA A 362 -0.80 -16.49 -4.60
CA ALA A 362 -1.64 -15.32 -4.84
C ALA A 362 -1.42 -14.70 -6.24
N LEU A 363 -0.16 -14.64 -6.70
CA LEU A 363 0.19 -14.11 -8.02
C LEU A 363 -0.26 -15.04 -9.16
N GLU A 364 -0.07 -16.36 -9.02
CA GLU A 364 -0.53 -17.36 -9.98
C GLU A 364 -2.06 -17.30 -10.12
N HIS A 365 -2.78 -17.30 -9.00
CA HIS A 365 -4.24 -17.18 -9.03
C HIS A 365 -4.70 -15.90 -9.74
N ALA A 366 -4.10 -14.75 -9.43
CA ALA A 366 -4.45 -13.50 -10.09
C ALA A 366 -4.13 -13.52 -11.60
N PHE A 367 -3.00 -14.12 -11.98
CA PHE A 367 -2.64 -14.26 -13.39
C PHE A 367 -3.60 -15.19 -14.14
N ASP A 368 -4.04 -16.28 -13.52
CA ASP A 368 -5.04 -17.20 -14.08
C ASP A 368 -6.42 -16.54 -14.24
N GLN A 369 -6.74 -15.53 -13.41
CA GLN A 369 -7.91 -14.66 -13.58
C GLN A 369 -7.72 -13.56 -14.64
N GLY A 370 -6.56 -13.49 -15.29
CA GLY A 370 -6.27 -12.52 -16.36
C GLY A 370 -5.59 -11.22 -15.91
N ALA A 371 -5.14 -11.12 -14.65
CA ALA A 371 -4.37 -9.97 -14.19
C ALA A 371 -2.91 -10.07 -14.68
N LEU A 372 -2.62 -9.53 -15.86
CA LEU A 372 -1.29 -9.62 -16.48
C LEU A 372 -0.17 -9.02 -15.61
N ASP A 373 -0.45 -7.92 -14.88
CA ASP A 373 0.49 -7.31 -13.93
C ASP A 373 1.00 -8.33 -12.88
N ALA A 374 0.15 -9.30 -12.46
CA ALA A 374 0.55 -10.35 -11.53
C ALA A 374 1.52 -11.36 -12.17
N GLY A 375 1.32 -11.69 -13.45
CA GLY A 375 2.25 -12.51 -14.22
C GLY A 375 3.61 -11.83 -14.39
N ILE A 376 3.64 -10.51 -14.61
CA ILE A 376 4.88 -9.71 -14.62
C ILE A 376 5.59 -9.76 -13.26
N ALA A 377 4.84 -9.57 -12.16
CA ALA A 377 5.39 -9.64 -10.81
C ALA A 377 6.04 -10.99 -10.53
N LEU A 378 5.38 -12.08 -10.96
CA LEU A 378 5.88 -13.44 -10.80
C LEU A 378 7.15 -13.67 -11.63
N ALA A 379 7.17 -13.24 -12.89
CA ALA A 379 8.33 -13.37 -13.77
C ALA A 379 9.55 -12.63 -13.21
N ARG A 380 9.39 -11.35 -12.87
CA ARG A 380 10.45 -10.54 -12.24
C ARG A 380 10.90 -11.12 -10.90
N GLY A 381 9.95 -11.63 -10.12
CA GLY A 381 10.20 -12.31 -8.86
C GLY A 381 11.11 -13.53 -9.01
N TYR A 382 10.93 -14.31 -10.06
CA TYR A 382 11.82 -15.42 -10.40
C TYR A 382 13.19 -14.96 -10.90
N GLU A 383 13.25 -13.93 -11.76
CA GLU A 383 14.52 -13.35 -12.24
C GLU A 383 15.40 -12.87 -11.08
N ALA A 384 14.79 -12.21 -10.09
CA ALA A 384 15.47 -11.69 -8.91
C ALA A 384 16.15 -12.77 -8.06
N THR A 385 15.75 -14.05 -8.19
CA THR A 385 16.42 -15.16 -7.49
C THR A 385 17.77 -15.53 -8.11
N GLY A 386 17.98 -15.21 -9.39
CA GLY A 386 19.23 -15.49 -10.11
C GLY A 386 19.48 -16.97 -10.48
N HIS A 387 18.64 -17.92 -10.06
CA HIS A 387 18.77 -19.33 -10.41
C HIS A 387 18.31 -19.63 -11.84
N GLU A 388 19.00 -20.54 -12.53
CA GLU A 388 18.71 -20.89 -13.93
C GLU A 388 17.28 -21.44 -14.12
N GLU A 389 16.83 -22.35 -13.25
CA GLU A 389 15.45 -22.87 -13.29
C GLU A 389 14.40 -21.76 -13.12
N SER A 390 14.66 -20.79 -12.25
CA SER A 390 13.79 -19.63 -12.07
C SER A 390 13.77 -18.73 -13.30
N ARG A 391 14.93 -18.51 -13.95
CA ARG A 391 15.00 -17.71 -15.19
C ARG A 391 14.17 -18.34 -16.31
N GLU A 392 14.19 -19.67 -16.44
CA GLU A 392 13.34 -20.36 -17.41
C GLU A 392 11.85 -20.20 -17.09
N LYS A 393 11.46 -20.30 -15.80
CA LYS A 393 10.07 -20.01 -15.38
C LYS A 393 9.66 -18.57 -15.70
N ALA A 394 10.53 -17.59 -15.45
CA ALA A 394 10.28 -16.20 -15.81
C ALA A 394 10.07 -16.03 -17.32
N LEU A 395 10.93 -16.64 -18.14
CA LEU A 395 10.82 -16.59 -19.60
C LEU A 395 9.54 -17.24 -20.11
N GLN A 396 9.10 -18.35 -19.51
CA GLN A 396 7.82 -18.98 -19.84
C GLN A 396 6.63 -18.05 -19.53
N LEU A 397 6.68 -17.32 -18.41
CA LEU A 397 5.66 -16.33 -18.06
C LEU A 397 5.66 -15.17 -19.05
N TYR A 398 6.82 -14.60 -19.38
CA TYR A 398 6.90 -13.56 -20.40
C TYR A 398 6.39 -14.05 -21.76
N ARG A 399 6.72 -15.28 -22.19
CA ARG A 399 6.18 -15.85 -23.44
C ARG A 399 4.66 -16.03 -23.41
N ARG A 400 4.08 -16.39 -22.25
CA ARG A 400 2.62 -16.50 -22.09
C ARG A 400 1.92 -15.15 -22.17
N ILE A 401 2.54 -14.09 -21.64
CA ILE A 401 2.01 -12.71 -21.66
C ILE A 401 2.25 -12.05 -23.03
N ASP A 402 3.40 -12.35 -23.64
CA ASP A 402 3.88 -11.80 -24.91
C ASP A 402 3.74 -10.28 -24.99
N THR A 403 3.22 -9.75 -26.10
CA THR A 403 3.03 -8.31 -26.34
C THR A 403 1.77 -7.75 -25.70
N ALA A 404 1.00 -8.53 -24.94
CA ALA A 404 -0.17 -8.03 -24.22
C ALA A 404 0.21 -7.13 -23.03
N HIS A 405 1.48 -7.14 -22.61
CA HIS A 405 2.00 -6.25 -21.57
C HIS A 405 3.35 -5.63 -21.98
N PRO A 406 3.53 -4.28 -21.89
CA PRO A 406 4.74 -3.62 -22.36
C PRO A 406 6.03 -4.11 -21.70
N LEU A 407 6.00 -4.41 -20.40
CA LEU A 407 7.17 -4.95 -19.68
C LEU A 407 7.54 -6.37 -20.13
N SER A 408 6.55 -7.19 -20.51
CA SER A 408 6.81 -8.53 -21.06
C SER A 408 7.42 -8.44 -22.45
N ALA A 409 6.82 -7.61 -23.31
CA ALA A 409 7.35 -7.34 -24.64
C ALA A 409 8.80 -6.84 -24.56
N TYR A 410 9.09 -5.90 -23.66
CA TYR A 410 10.44 -5.39 -23.46
C TYR A 410 11.43 -6.46 -23.00
N ALA A 411 11.05 -7.32 -22.03
CA ALA A 411 11.88 -8.43 -21.58
C ALA A 411 12.17 -9.44 -22.71
N LEU A 412 11.15 -9.81 -23.50
CA LEU A 412 11.30 -10.70 -24.65
C LEU A 412 12.17 -10.08 -25.75
N ALA A 413 12.10 -8.77 -25.97
CA ALA A 413 12.92 -8.07 -26.95
C ALA A 413 14.42 -8.20 -26.62
N HIS A 414 14.80 -7.96 -25.37
CA HIS A 414 16.18 -8.12 -24.90
C HIS A 414 16.68 -9.57 -24.99
N GLY A 415 15.82 -10.54 -24.67
CA GLY A 415 16.12 -11.97 -24.88
C GLY A 415 16.35 -12.31 -26.36
N ALA A 416 15.54 -11.75 -27.26
CA ALA A 416 15.65 -11.93 -28.69
C ALA A 416 16.92 -11.29 -29.27
N VAL A 417 17.30 -10.09 -28.83
CA VAL A 417 18.57 -9.46 -29.22
C VAL A 417 19.75 -10.34 -28.83
N SER A 418 19.76 -10.84 -27.59
CA SER A 418 20.82 -11.72 -27.08
C SER A 418 20.94 -13.04 -27.86
N SER A 419 19.83 -13.51 -28.42
CA SER A 419 19.74 -14.76 -29.20
C SER A 419 19.87 -14.54 -30.71
N GLY A 420 20.02 -13.30 -31.17
CA GLY A 420 20.11 -12.95 -32.60
C GLY A 420 18.79 -13.02 -33.37
N GLU A 421 17.65 -13.12 -32.68
CA GLU A 421 16.31 -13.19 -33.28
C GLU A 421 15.77 -11.80 -33.65
N GLN A 422 16.31 -11.20 -34.71
CA GLN A 422 16.03 -9.81 -35.09
C GLN A 422 14.54 -9.50 -35.29
N ALA A 423 13.78 -10.40 -35.94
CA ALA A 423 12.35 -10.19 -36.18
C ALA A 423 11.54 -10.17 -34.88
N THR A 424 11.86 -11.08 -33.95
CA THR A 424 11.24 -11.11 -32.62
C THR A 424 11.59 -9.84 -31.85
N ALA A 425 12.86 -9.43 -31.84
CA ALA A 425 13.32 -8.22 -31.17
C ALA A 425 12.58 -6.98 -31.68
N LEU A 426 12.48 -6.81 -33.01
CA LEU A 426 11.78 -5.67 -33.62
C LEU A 426 10.29 -5.63 -33.25
N ARG A 427 9.59 -6.77 -33.33
CA ARG A 427 8.17 -6.86 -32.96
C ARG A 427 7.95 -6.52 -31.49
N CYS A 428 8.77 -7.08 -30.60
CA CYS A 428 8.61 -6.92 -29.16
C CYS A 428 8.99 -5.51 -28.69
N PHE A 429 10.10 -4.93 -29.18
CA PHE A 429 10.43 -3.54 -28.91
C PHE A 429 9.36 -2.59 -29.48
N GLY A 430 8.90 -2.84 -30.71
CA GLY A 430 7.82 -2.08 -31.34
C GLY A 430 6.57 -2.04 -30.48
N ALA A 431 6.08 -3.18 -30.01
CA ALA A 431 4.90 -3.25 -29.15
C ALA A 431 5.05 -2.47 -27.83
N ALA A 432 6.21 -2.57 -27.16
CA ALA A 432 6.48 -1.81 -25.94
C ALA A 432 6.59 -0.30 -26.20
N ALA A 433 7.23 0.10 -27.30
CA ALA A 433 7.35 1.49 -27.72
C ALA A 433 6.00 2.09 -28.13
N GLU A 434 5.15 1.34 -28.84
CA GLU A 434 3.79 1.76 -29.22
C GLU A 434 2.91 2.05 -28.00
N ALA A 435 3.02 1.22 -26.94
CA ALA A 435 2.36 1.48 -25.66
C ALA A 435 2.90 2.73 -24.91
N GLY A 436 3.95 3.36 -25.46
CA GLY A 436 4.54 4.56 -24.91
C GLY A 436 5.60 4.30 -23.83
N TYR A 437 6.26 3.14 -23.82
CA TYR A 437 7.31 2.84 -22.84
C TYR A 437 8.64 3.50 -23.23
N PRO A 438 9.15 4.50 -22.47
CA PRO A 438 10.26 5.32 -22.97
C PRO A 438 11.58 4.55 -23.12
N LEU A 439 11.88 3.62 -22.20
CA LEU A 439 13.09 2.80 -22.31
C LEU A 439 13.06 1.92 -23.56
N ALA A 440 11.89 1.34 -23.88
CA ALA A 440 11.74 0.56 -25.11
C ALA A 440 11.89 1.41 -26.38
N MET A 441 11.45 2.68 -26.37
CA MET A 441 11.65 3.59 -27.50
C MET A 441 13.15 3.88 -27.72
N SER A 442 13.90 4.13 -26.65
CA SER A 442 15.34 4.38 -26.73
C SER A 442 16.11 3.15 -27.20
N ASP A 443 15.81 1.98 -26.63
CA ASP A 443 16.44 0.73 -27.05
C ASP A 443 16.07 0.34 -28.47
N LEU A 444 14.81 0.55 -28.88
CA LEU A 444 14.37 0.35 -30.26
C LEU A 444 15.15 1.27 -31.21
N ALA A 445 15.32 2.55 -30.87
CA ALA A 445 16.07 3.50 -31.68
C ALA A 445 17.53 3.06 -31.88
N VAL A 446 18.18 2.60 -30.81
CA VAL A 446 19.54 2.06 -30.87
C VAL A 446 19.58 0.79 -31.72
N PHE A 447 18.63 -0.13 -31.52
CA PHE A 447 18.55 -1.38 -32.26
C PHE A 447 18.35 -1.16 -33.77
N VAL A 448 17.41 -0.31 -34.18
CA VAL A 448 17.15 -0.03 -35.61
C VAL A 448 18.36 0.66 -36.27
N GLN A 449 19.06 1.52 -35.53
CA GLN A 449 20.29 2.16 -36.03
C GLN A 449 21.42 1.15 -36.23
N GLN A 450 21.63 0.25 -35.27
CA GLN A 450 22.67 -0.79 -35.36
C GLN A 450 22.39 -1.80 -36.49
N MET A 451 21.11 -2.14 -36.70
CA MET A 451 20.67 -3.07 -37.74
C MET A 451 20.41 -2.40 -39.09
N ASN A 452 20.57 -1.08 -39.19
CA ASN A 452 20.35 -0.27 -40.39
C ASN A 452 18.93 -0.43 -41.00
N ILE A 453 17.91 -0.51 -40.16
CA ILE A 453 16.50 -0.60 -40.55
C ILE A 453 16.02 0.81 -40.95
N GLN A 454 15.60 1.00 -42.20
CA GLN A 454 15.37 2.33 -42.79
C GLN A 454 13.96 2.86 -42.57
N GLU A 455 13.00 1.98 -42.26
CA GLU A 455 11.58 2.30 -42.15
C GLU A 455 11.23 3.05 -40.86
N ILE A 456 12.14 3.05 -39.87
CA ILE A 456 11.93 3.64 -38.55
C ILE A 456 12.99 4.73 -38.34
N ASP A 457 12.55 5.96 -38.08
CA ASP A 457 13.47 7.05 -37.72
C ASP A 457 13.90 6.92 -36.25
N PRO A 458 15.16 6.52 -35.95
CA PRO A 458 15.63 6.38 -34.58
C PRO A 458 15.62 7.70 -33.81
N TRP A 459 15.78 8.83 -34.51
CA TRP A 459 15.86 10.12 -33.84
C TRP A 459 14.50 10.66 -33.42
N ALA A 460 13.45 10.34 -34.16
CA ALA A 460 12.08 10.63 -33.75
C ALA A 460 11.71 9.85 -32.48
N LEU A 461 12.09 8.57 -32.40
CA LEU A 461 11.90 7.73 -31.21
C LEU A 461 12.65 8.30 -29.99
N LEU A 462 13.93 8.65 -30.13
CA LEU A 462 14.71 9.25 -29.05
C LEU A 462 14.12 10.59 -28.59
N ALA A 463 13.68 11.44 -29.52
CA ALA A 463 13.01 12.69 -29.18
C ALA A 463 11.72 12.45 -28.36
N GLN A 464 10.94 11.44 -28.71
CA GLN A 464 9.72 11.07 -27.97
C GLN A 464 10.04 10.50 -26.59
N ALA A 465 11.03 9.60 -26.47
CA ALA A 465 11.48 9.07 -25.20
C ALA A 465 12.02 10.17 -24.25
N ALA A 466 12.83 11.09 -24.78
CA ALA A 466 13.34 12.22 -24.02
C ALA A 466 12.21 13.13 -23.50
N GLN A 467 11.18 13.40 -24.30
CA GLN A 467 10.00 14.15 -23.88
C GLN A 467 9.21 13.45 -22.76
N LEU A 468 9.23 12.12 -22.73
CA LEU A 468 8.62 11.32 -21.67
C LEU A 468 9.50 11.21 -20.42
N GLY A 469 10.73 11.72 -20.46
CA GLY A 469 11.64 11.78 -19.31
C GLY A 469 12.67 10.65 -19.26
N ASP A 470 12.92 9.96 -20.37
CA ASP A 470 13.99 8.97 -20.44
C ASP A 470 15.38 9.64 -20.44
N PRO A 471 16.25 9.35 -19.45
CA PRO A 471 17.58 9.95 -19.40
C PRO A 471 18.52 9.46 -20.51
N ASP A 472 18.40 8.20 -20.94
CA ASP A 472 19.27 7.63 -21.97
C ASP A 472 19.01 8.28 -23.34
N ALA A 473 17.75 8.47 -23.69
CA ALA A 473 17.37 9.26 -24.87
C ALA A 473 17.99 10.65 -24.89
N ASN A 474 17.98 11.34 -23.74
CA ASN A 474 18.60 12.66 -23.60
C ASN A 474 20.12 12.60 -23.83
N VAL A 475 20.81 11.55 -23.38
CA VAL A 475 22.24 11.36 -23.66
C VAL A 475 22.50 11.16 -25.15
N TYR A 476 21.76 10.28 -25.83
CA TYR A 476 21.91 10.07 -27.28
C TYR A 476 21.64 11.34 -28.09
N LEU A 477 20.61 12.12 -27.73
CA LEU A 477 20.34 13.41 -28.36
C LEU A 477 21.47 14.41 -28.09
N ALA A 478 22.01 14.44 -26.87
CA ALA A 478 23.14 15.29 -26.54
C ALA A 478 24.40 14.96 -27.37
N GLU A 479 24.70 13.67 -27.58
CA GLU A 479 25.81 13.24 -28.43
C GLU A 479 25.61 13.66 -29.89
N ARG A 480 24.38 13.56 -30.39
CA ARG A 480 24.05 14.03 -31.75
C ARG A 480 24.26 15.53 -31.89
N GLU A 481 23.78 16.30 -30.93
CA GLU A 481 23.97 17.76 -30.90
C GLU A 481 25.46 18.14 -30.81
N LEU A 482 26.23 17.39 -30.01
CA LEU A 482 27.68 17.58 -29.91
C LEU A 482 28.39 17.30 -31.24
N LYS A 483 28.03 16.20 -31.95
CA LYS A 483 28.56 15.88 -33.29
C LYS A 483 28.21 16.94 -34.33
N ALA A 484 27.11 17.67 -34.13
CA ALA A 484 26.73 18.82 -34.94
C ALA A 484 27.34 20.15 -34.46
N GLU A 485 28.29 20.11 -33.51
CA GLU A 485 28.96 21.26 -32.89
C GLU A 485 28.01 22.22 -32.13
N ARG A 486 26.82 21.74 -31.76
CA ARG A 486 25.81 22.49 -31.02
C ARG A 486 25.94 22.21 -29.52
N LEU A 487 26.95 22.82 -28.90
CA LEU A 487 27.32 22.58 -27.49
C LEU A 487 26.23 22.97 -26.48
N GLN A 488 25.55 24.09 -26.70
CA GLN A 488 24.54 24.58 -25.75
C GLN A 488 23.27 23.69 -25.74
N PRO A 489 22.70 23.29 -26.89
CA PRO A 489 21.66 22.26 -26.94
C PRO A 489 22.08 20.92 -26.34
N SER A 490 23.32 20.46 -26.61
CA SER A 490 23.86 19.24 -26.01
C SER A 490 23.83 19.30 -24.48
N LEU A 491 24.31 20.40 -23.89
CA LEU A 491 24.29 20.61 -22.44
C LEU A 491 22.87 20.69 -21.86
N GLU A 492 21.89 21.20 -22.63
CA GLU A 492 20.48 21.25 -22.22
C GLU A 492 19.84 19.87 -22.14
N TYR A 493 20.11 18.98 -23.10
CA TYR A 493 19.67 17.59 -23.02
C TYR A 493 20.34 16.86 -21.84
N LEU A 494 21.66 17.00 -21.67
CA LEU A 494 22.37 16.40 -20.54
C LEU A 494 21.81 16.88 -19.20
N ARG A 495 21.40 18.15 -19.11
CA ARG A 495 20.74 18.71 -17.93
C ARG A 495 19.48 17.96 -17.55
N GLN A 496 18.64 17.60 -18.51
CA GLN A 496 17.42 16.84 -18.23
C GLN A 496 17.74 15.46 -17.63
N ALA A 497 18.75 14.77 -18.16
CA ALA A 497 19.16 13.45 -17.67
C ALA A 497 19.87 13.51 -16.30
N TRP A 498 20.84 14.41 -16.12
CA TRP A 498 21.64 14.44 -14.89
C TRP A 498 20.86 14.95 -13.68
N GLN A 499 19.85 15.80 -13.88
CA GLN A 499 18.99 16.31 -12.80
C GLN A 499 18.20 15.22 -12.07
N ILE A 500 17.86 14.14 -12.76
CA ILE A 500 17.20 12.98 -12.16
C ILE A 500 18.20 11.92 -11.66
N GLY A 501 19.50 12.23 -11.69
CA GLY A 501 20.57 11.38 -11.14
C GLY A 501 21.23 10.44 -12.15
N HIS A 502 21.03 10.63 -13.45
CA HIS A 502 21.69 9.81 -14.47
C HIS A 502 23.23 9.99 -14.42
N LYS A 503 23.95 8.91 -14.11
CA LYS A 503 25.38 8.96 -13.76
C LYS A 503 26.27 9.31 -14.95
N GLU A 504 26.00 8.74 -16.11
CA GLU A 504 26.79 9.00 -17.32
C GLU A 504 26.58 10.43 -17.81
N ALA A 505 25.33 10.90 -17.77
CA ALA A 505 25.00 12.27 -18.14
C ALA A 505 25.66 13.31 -17.22
N LEU A 506 25.83 13.01 -15.92
CA LEU A 506 26.55 13.89 -14.98
C LEU A 506 28.00 14.10 -15.43
N ASN A 507 28.72 13.02 -15.71
CA ASN A 507 30.12 13.10 -16.10
C ASN A 507 30.29 13.76 -17.48
N PHE A 508 29.40 13.43 -18.41
CA PHE A 508 29.39 14.05 -19.74
C PHE A 508 29.10 15.56 -19.65
N ALA A 509 28.08 15.98 -18.90
CA ALA A 509 27.75 17.38 -18.69
C ALA A 509 28.91 18.14 -18.02
N PHE A 510 29.58 17.51 -17.05
CA PHE A 510 30.73 18.10 -16.37
C PHE A 510 31.88 18.39 -17.34
N ASN A 511 32.25 17.41 -18.17
CA ASN A 511 33.31 17.56 -19.17
C ASN A 511 32.94 18.63 -20.21
N LEU A 512 31.72 18.59 -20.74
CA LEU A 512 31.23 19.56 -21.72
C LEU A 512 31.20 20.99 -21.15
N ALA A 513 30.65 21.18 -19.96
CA ALA A 513 30.59 22.49 -19.32
C ALA A 513 31.99 23.04 -18.96
N THR A 514 32.91 22.16 -18.54
CA THR A 514 34.31 22.52 -18.29
C THR A 514 35.02 22.97 -19.57
N PHE A 515 34.84 22.21 -20.67
CA PHE A 515 35.38 22.57 -21.97
C PHE A 515 34.83 23.91 -22.46
N MET A 516 33.51 24.10 -22.44
CA MET A 516 32.87 25.37 -22.82
C MET A 516 33.41 26.54 -22.00
N GLN A 517 33.59 26.37 -20.68
CA GLN A 517 34.15 27.38 -19.81
C GLN A 517 35.61 27.71 -20.16
N GLY A 518 36.43 26.70 -20.43
CA GLY A 518 37.83 26.86 -20.82
C GLY A 518 38.00 27.58 -22.15
N GLN A 519 37.14 27.26 -23.12
CA GLN A 519 37.12 27.87 -24.46
C GLN A 519 36.36 29.20 -24.51
N LYS A 520 35.84 29.69 -23.38
CA LYS A 520 35.02 30.91 -23.29
C LYS A 520 33.77 30.87 -24.19
N LEU A 521 33.20 29.69 -24.40
CA LEU A 521 31.98 29.47 -25.18
C LEU A 521 30.76 29.56 -24.26
N GLY A 522 29.79 30.43 -24.59
CA GLY A 522 28.56 30.61 -23.81
C GLY A 522 28.69 31.59 -22.63
N ASN A 523 27.67 31.60 -21.76
CA ASN A 523 27.61 32.54 -20.63
C ASN A 523 28.39 32.00 -19.41
N ARG A 524 29.50 32.68 -19.06
CA ARG A 524 30.39 32.29 -17.95
C ARG A 524 29.68 32.12 -16.61
N HIS A 525 28.71 32.96 -16.28
CA HIS A 525 28.00 32.87 -15.00
C HIS A 525 27.08 31.65 -14.97
N LYS A 526 26.34 31.41 -16.05
CA LYS A 526 25.48 30.22 -16.18
C LYS A 526 26.29 28.92 -16.13
N LEU A 527 27.44 28.86 -16.80
CA LEU A 527 28.30 27.67 -16.77
C LEU A 527 28.92 27.40 -15.40
N LYS A 528 29.30 28.45 -14.65
CA LYS A 528 29.74 28.29 -13.26
C LYS A 528 28.65 27.72 -12.36
N GLN A 529 27.42 28.21 -12.53
CA GLN A 529 26.27 27.70 -11.79
C GLN A 529 25.98 26.23 -12.17
N GLU A 530 26.01 25.91 -13.47
CA GLU A 530 25.83 24.54 -13.96
C GLU A 530 26.84 23.56 -13.34
N LEU A 531 28.13 23.89 -13.40
CA LEU A 531 29.19 23.06 -12.82
C LEU A 531 28.97 22.82 -11.32
N ARG A 532 28.59 23.87 -10.57
CA ARG A 532 28.29 23.76 -9.15
C ARG A 532 27.09 22.83 -8.89
N ASP A 533 26.06 22.92 -9.72
CA ASP A 533 24.86 22.09 -9.58
C ASP A 533 25.16 20.61 -9.93
N ILE A 534 25.96 20.37 -10.97
CA ILE A 534 26.48 19.04 -11.34
C ILE A 534 27.30 18.45 -10.20
N GLU A 535 28.28 19.19 -9.66
CA GLU A 535 29.11 18.74 -8.53
C GLU A 535 28.29 18.38 -7.29
N ASN A 536 27.28 19.21 -6.97
CA ASN A 536 26.38 18.94 -5.86
C ASN A 536 25.55 17.67 -6.09
N GLN A 537 25.08 17.46 -7.32
CA GLN A 537 24.32 16.26 -7.66
C GLN A 537 25.21 15.01 -7.66
N ALA A 538 26.42 15.09 -8.20
CA ALA A 538 27.41 14.00 -8.18
C ALA A 538 27.71 13.54 -6.74
N LYS A 539 27.88 14.48 -5.80
CA LYS A 539 27.99 14.16 -4.37
C LYS A 539 26.76 13.45 -3.81
N LYS A 540 25.56 13.83 -4.23
CA LYS A 540 24.32 13.21 -3.75
C LYS A 540 24.14 11.78 -4.27
N VAL A 541 24.56 11.49 -5.50
CA VAL A 541 24.42 10.18 -6.14
C VAL A 541 25.69 9.30 -6.04
N GLY A 542 26.71 9.76 -5.32
CA GLY A 542 27.94 9.01 -5.07
C GLY A 542 28.83 8.81 -6.30
N VAL A 543 28.81 9.75 -7.25
CA VAL A 543 29.62 9.68 -8.48
C VAL A 543 30.88 10.53 -8.32
N THR A 544 32.04 9.94 -8.62
CA THR A 544 33.30 10.66 -8.76
C THR A 544 33.39 11.23 -10.17
N LEU A 545 33.39 12.56 -10.30
CA LEU A 545 33.56 13.23 -11.57
C LEU A 545 35.01 13.09 -12.05
N THR A 546 35.19 12.69 -13.30
CA THR A 546 36.50 12.52 -13.92
C THR A 546 36.73 13.61 -14.95
N TYR A 547 37.88 14.27 -14.93
CA TYR A 547 38.29 15.15 -16.01
C TYR A 547 38.68 14.30 -17.23
N GLY A 548 37.81 14.27 -18.24
CA GLY A 548 38.06 13.64 -19.53
C GLY A 548 37.92 14.64 -20.68
N GLY A 549 38.58 14.37 -21.81
CA GLY A 549 38.37 15.13 -23.05
C GLY A 549 36.92 15.02 -23.51
N VAL A 550 36.41 16.10 -24.12
CA VAL A 550 35.07 16.20 -24.73
C VAL A 550 35.10 15.64 -26.14
#